data_AF-A0AAD4QT55-F1
#
_entry.id   AF-A0AAD4QT55-F1
#
_cell.length_a   1.000
_cell.length_b   1.000
_cell.length_c   1.000
_cell.angle_alpha   90.00
_cell.angle_beta   90.00
_cell.angle_gamma   90.00
#
_symmetry.space_group_name_H-M   'P 1'
#
loop_
_entity.id
_entity.type
_entity.pdbx_description
1 polymer ?
#
loop_
_entity_poly.entity_id
_entity_poly.type
_entity_poly.pdbx_seq_one_letter_code
_entity_poly.pdbx_strand_id
1 'polypeptide(L)'
;MLCNGSWHCKHHYRKDLLRKRILAFDNRIEFVITLFDALKILRRSWELVTPETIANCFRKAAFTISEEAVAEIEPIDDKLAEMWNGLQEKEGELTDYIEADDYLTTAAVPTIEQIADEFLAVDDVMEEDEESEEIAEERPRVSENEAYKAMQIVQDYIQSNSANPAILKHADELDEYISKKWEKRKQSKISDYFKKL
;
A
#
# COMPACT_ATOMS: atom_id res chain seq x y z
N MET A 1 7.34 -16.37 -18.47
CA MET A 1 6.28 -17.05 -17.70
C MET A 1 6.29 -16.43 -16.31
N LEU A 2 5.48 -15.39 -16.10
CA LEU A 2 5.53 -14.59 -14.87
C LEU A 2 4.92 -15.38 -13.70
N CYS A 3 5.65 -15.47 -12.59
CA CYS A 3 5.19 -16.11 -11.35
C CYS A 3 3.86 -15.49 -10.87
N ASN A 4 2.86 -16.31 -10.58
CA ASN A 4 1.54 -15.90 -10.09
C ASN A 4 1.56 -15.17 -8.73
N GLY A 5 2.72 -15.02 -8.09
CA GLY A 5 2.89 -14.22 -6.87
C GLY A 5 2.70 -12.74 -7.20
N SER A 6 3.05 -12.37 -8.44
CA SER A 6 2.69 -11.10 -9.03
C SER A 6 1.18 -10.93 -9.17
N TRP A 7 0.43 -12.02 -9.41
CA TRP A 7 -1.02 -11.96 -9.62
C TRP A 7 -1.79 -11.78 -8.31
N HIS A 8 -1.38 -12.44 -7.22
CA HIS A 8 -1.98 -12.22 -5.90
C HIS A 8 -1.69 -10.82 -5.33
N CYS A 9 -0.46 -10.31 -5.50
CA CYS A 9 -0.16 -8.92 -5.11
C CYS A 9 -1.00 -7.93 -5.94
N LYS A 10 -1.07 -8.13 -7.27
CA LYS A 10 -1.91 -7.34 -8.19
C LYS A 10 -3.40 -7.40 -7.81
N HIS A 11 -3.89 -8.57 -7.40
CA HIS A 11 -5.25 -8.76 -6.92
C HIS A 11 -5.55 -7.92 -5.68
N HIS A 12 -4.72 -8.03 -4.64
CA HIS A 12 -4.87 -7.23 -3.42
C HIS A 12 -4.77 -5.73 -3.69
N TYR A 13 -3.87 -5.33 -4.58
CA TYR A 13 -3.70 -3.95 -5.01
C TYR A 13 -4.96 -3.41 -5.68
N ARG A 14 -5.46 -4.11 -6.72
CA ARG A 14 -6.67 -3.71 -7.45
C ARG A 14 -7.89 -3.67 -6.54
N LYS A 15 -8.01 -4.61 -5.60
CA LYS A 15 -9.09 -4.63 -4.60
C LYS A 15 -9.08 -3.40 -3.70
N ASP A 16 -7.92 -3.03 -3.16
CA ASP A 16 -7.82 -1.85 -2.29
C ASP A 16 -8.00 -0.54 -3.07
N LEU A 17 -7.54 -0.48 -4.31
CA LEU A 17 -7.73 0.67 -5.18
C LEU A 17 -9.22 0.89 -5.49
N LEU A 18 -9.95 -0.18 -5.81
CA LEU A 18 -11.39 -0.14 -6.04
C LEU A 18 -12.18 0.29 -4.81
N ARG A 19 -11.82 -0.21 -3.62
CA ARG A 19 -12.45 0.25 -2.36
C ARG A 19 -12.31 1.76 -2.19
N LYS A 20 -11.11 2.29 -2.44
CA LYS A 20 -10.85 3.73 -2.32
C LYS A 20 -11.62 4.54 -3.36
N ARG A 21 -11.71 4.04 -4.60
CA ARG A 21 -12.48 4.69 -5.67
C ARG A 21 -13.97 4.74 -5.37
N ILE A 22 -14.55 3.62 -4.92
CA ILE A 22 -15.96 3.58 -4.50
C ILE A 22 -16.21 4.55 -3.34
N LEU A 23 -15.33 4.59 -2.34
CA LEU A 23 -15.46 5.52 -1.22
C LEU A 23 -15.38 6.99 -1.68
N ALA A 24 -14.46 7.33 -2.58
CA ALA A 24 -14.37 8.67 -3.16
C ALA A 24 -15.65 9.04 -3.93
N PHE A 25 -16.16 8.11 -4.74
CA PHE A 25 -17.41 8.27 -5.47
C PHE A 25 -18.60 8.52 -4.54
N ASP A 26 -18.77 7.69 -3.51
CA ASP A 26 -19.89 7.81 -2.56
C ASP A 26 -19.83 9.13 -1.75
N ASN A 27 -18.62 9.65 -1.51
CA ASN A 27 -18.41 10.95 -0.85
C ASN A 27 -18.38 12.14 -1.83
N ARG A 28 -18.57 11.92 -3.14
CA ARG A 28 -18.49 12.97 -4.18
C ARG A 28 -17.14 13.71 -4.21
N ILE A 29 -16.06 13.00 -3.93
CA ILE A 29 -14.69 13.51 -3.97
C ILE A 29 -14.01 12.97 -5.22
N GLU A 30 -13.20 13.80 -5.88
CA GLU A 30 -12.38 13.38 -7.02
C GLU A 30 -11.40 12.29 -6.59
N PHE A 31 -11.34 11.20 -7.36
CA PHE A 31 -10.44 10.10 -7.08
C PHE A 31 -9.07 10.33 -7.72
N VAL A 32 -8.12 10.80 -6.91
CA VAL A 32 -6.72 11.00 -7.30
C VAL A 32 -5.81 10.10 -6.47
N ILE A 33 -4.85 9.44 -7.12
CA ILE A 33 -3.83 8.62 -6.48
C ILE A 33 -2.47 9.21 -6.82
N THR A 34 -1.71 9.60 -5.80
CA THR A 34 -0.30 10.00 -5.97
C THR A 34 0.61 8.77 -5.93
N LEU A 35 1.86 8.91 -6.40
CA LEU A 35 2.86 7.83 -6.35
C LEU A 35 3.05 7.29 -4.92
N PHE A 36 3.13 8.15 -3.92
CA PHE A 36 3.29 7.71 -2.53
C PHE A 36 2.05 6.97 -1.99
N ASP A 37 0.85 7.31 -2.46
CA ASP A 37 -0.34 6.54 -2.12
C ASP A 37 -0.34 5.16 -2.81
N ALA A 38 0.12 5.10 -4.07
CA ALA A 38 0.32 3.84 -4.78
C ALA A 38 1.35 2.94 -4.06
N LEU A 39 2.47 3.48 -3.60
CA LEU A 39 3.48 2.75 -2.83
C LEU A 39 2.93 2.19 -1.51
N LYS A 40 2.10 2.96 -0.80
CA LYS A 40 1.41 2.48 0.41
C LYS A 40 0.47 1.31 0.11
N ILE A 41 -0.30 1.40 -0.97
CA ILE A 41 -1.20 0.32 -1.39
C ILE A 41 -0.40 -0.91 -1.79
N LEU A 42 0.69 -0.73 -2.53
CA LEU A 42 1.60 -1.81 -2.93
C LEU A 42 2.18 -2.54 -1.71
N ARG A 43 2.74 -1.80 -0.75
CA ARG A 43 3.29 -2.38 0.49
C ARG A 43 2.24 -3.22 1.22
N ARG A 44 1.04 -2.66 1.41
CA ARG A 44 -0.05 -3.37 2.08
C ARG A 44 -0.49 -4.61 1.30
N SER A 45 -0.52 -4.52 -0.02
CA SER A 45 -0.89 -5.64 -0.89
C SER A 45 0.12 -6.77 -0.79
N TRP A 46 1.40 -6.44 -0.71
CA TRP A 46 2.48 -7.40 -0.51
C TRP A 46 2.40 -8.09 0.85
N GLU A 47 2.09 -7.34 1.93
CA GLU A 47 1.90 -7.91 3.28
C GLU A 47 0.73 -8.91 3.36
N LEU A 48 -0.22 -8.87 2.42
CA LEU A 48 -1.33 -9.81 2.34
C LEU A 48 -0.99 -11.09 1.56
N VAL A 49 0.12 -11.12 0.82
CA VAL A 49 0.56 -12.32 0.11
C VAL A 49 1.06 -13.35 1.13
N THR A 50 0.46 -14.54 1.10
CA THR A 50 0.80 -15.61 2.05
C THR A 50 2.04 -16.39 1.59
N PRO A 51 2.84 -16.97 2.52
CA PRO A 51 3.95 -17.85 2.15
C PRO A 51 3.52 -19.05 1.28
N GLU A 52 2.32 -19.55 1.50
CA GLU A 52 1.70 -20.61 0.67
C GLU A 52 1.51 -20.16 -0.78
N THR A 53 1.02 -18.94 -0.98
CA THR A 53 0.90 -18.34 -2.31
C THR A 53 2.26 -18.31 -3.00
N ILE A 54 3.31 -17.87 -2.29
CA ILE A 54 4.68 -17.83 -2.83
C ILE A 54 5.17 -19.24 -3.19
N ALA A 55 5.02 -20.21 -2.30
CA ALA A 55 5.41 -21.60 -2.54
C ALA A 55 4.68 -22.21 -3.76
N ASN A 56 3.38 -21.93 -3.91
CA ASN A 56 2.60 -22.37 -5.06
C ASN A 56 3.07 -21.71 -6.36
N CYS A 57 3.58 -20.48 -6.30
CA CYS A 57 4.17 -19.81 -7.47
C CYS A 57 5.46 -20.46 -7.93
N PHE A 58 6.36 -20.80 -7.00
CA PHE A 58 7.58 -21.56 -7.33
C PHE A 58 7.25 -22.94 -7.91
N ARG A 59 6.19 -23.61 -7.40
CA ARG A 59 5.70 -24.89 -7.94
C ARG A 59 5.18 -24.75 -9.37
N LYS A 60 4.34 -23.76 -9.64
CA LYS A 60 3.82 -23.50 -11.00
C LYS A 60 4.92 -23.11 -11.99
N ALA A 61 5.98 -22.45 -11.53
CA ALA A 61 7.15 -22.14 -12.36
C ALA A 61 8.13 -23.32 -12.52
N ALA A 62 7.74 -24.53 -12.11
CA ALA A 62 8.52 -25.77 -12.20
C ALA A 62 9.88 -25.72 -11.49
N PHE A 63 10.05 -24.82 -10.50
CA PHE A 63 11.25 -24.78 -9.65
C PHE A 63 11.27 -25.87 -8.58
N THR A 64 10.19 -26.66 -8.44
CA THR A 64 10.11 -27.80 -7.52
C THR A 64 9.73 -29.08 -8.25
N ILE A 65 10.34 -30.21 -7.83
CA ILE A 65 10.26 -31.53 -8.47
C ILE A 65 8.99 -32.31 -8.03
N SER A 66 8.16 -31.75 -7.15
CA SER A 66 6.98 -32.44 -6.61
C SER A 66 5.84 -32.49 -7.62
N GLU A 67 5.41 -33.71 -7.97
CA GLU A 67 4.35 -34.02 -8.95
C GLU A 67 2.92 -33.68 -8.48
N GLU A 68 2.74 -33.18 -7.25
CA GLU A 68 1.43 -32.80 -6.73
C GLU A 68 1.16 -31.32 -7.01
N ALA A 69 0.97 -30.99 -8.30
CA ALA A 69 0.34 -29.74 -8.69
C ALA A 69 -1.16 -29.85 -8.39
N VAL A 70 -1.56 -29.55 -7.15
CA VAL A 70 -2.97 -29.28 -6.87
C VAL A 70 -3.33 -28.04 -7.69
N ALA A 71 -4.18 -28.23 -8.70
CA ALA A 71 -4.81 -27.14 -9.42
C ALA A 71 -5.72 -26.40 -8.44
N GLU A 72 -5.17 -25.45 -7.70
CA GLU A 72 -5.97 -24.48 -6.97
C GLU A 72 -6.71 -23.65 -8.02
N ILE A 73 -8.01 -23.91 -8.10
CA ILE A 73 -8.99 -22.95 -8.60
C ILE A 73 -8.84 -21.74 -7.69
N GLU A 74 -8.26 -20.66 -8.21
CA GLU A 74 -8.26 -19.39 -7.51
C GLU A 74 -9.71 -19.10 -7.11
N PRO A 75 -10.00 -18.91 -5.80
CA PRO A 75 -11.34 -18.56 -5.40
C PRO A 75 -11.69 -17.27 -6.12
N ILE A 76 -12.70 -17.33 -6.98
CA ILE A 76 -13.28 -16.13 -7.58
C ILE A 76 -13.63 -15.23 -6.39
N ASP A 77 -12.98 -14.08 -6.32
CA ASP A 77 -13.26 -13.09 -5.28
C ASP A 77 -14.58 -12.43 -5.69
N ASP A 78 -15.68 -13.14 -5.45
CA ASP A 78 -17.04 -12.72 -5.82
C ASP A 78 -17.32 -11.29 -5.34
N LYS A 79 -16.78 -10.93 -4.17
CA LYS A 79 -16.86 -9.59 -3.61
C LYS A 79 -16.11 -8.53 -4.43
N LEU A 80 -14.97 -8.86 -5.01
CA LEU A 80 -14.26 -7.96 -5.93
C LEU A 80 -15.06 -7.77 -7.22
N ALA A 81 -15.62 -8.86 -7.76
CA ALA A 81 -16.47 -8.81 -8.95
C ALA A 81 -17.74 -7.98 -8.71
N GLU A 82 -18.41 -8.16 -7.57
CA GLU A 82 -19.56 -7.35 -7.15
C GLU A 82 -19.21 -5.86 -7.03
N MET A 83 -18.09 -5.54 -6.36
CA MET A 83 -17.61 -4.17 -6.23
C MET A 83 -17.33 -3.52 -7.59
N TRP A 84 -16.73 -4.29 -8.50
CA TRP A 84 -16.43 -3.84 -9.86
C TRP A 84 -17.70 -3.57 -10.66
N ASN A 85 -18.63 -4.52 -10.67
CA ASN A 85 -19.90 -4.39 -11.39
C ASN A 85 -20.71 -3.18 -10.88
N GLY A 86 -20.76 -3.00 -9.55
CA GLY A 86 -21.44 -1.84 -8.96
C GLY A 86 -20.77 -0.51 -9.29
N LEU A 87 -19.45 -0.49 -9.51
CA LEU A 87 -18.75 0.71 -9.97
C LEU A 87 -19.02 0.97 -11.46
N GLN A 88 -19.01 -0.06 -12.31
CA GLN A 88 -19.32 0.08 -13.74
C GLN A 88 -20.74 0.59 -14.00
N GLU A 89 -21.72 0.15 -13.20
CA GLU A 89 -23.09 0.68 -13.27
C GLU A 89 -23.15 2.19 -12.98
N LYS A 90 -22.25 2.68 -12.13
CA LYS A 90 -22.21 4.08 -11.66
C LYS A 90 -21.37 5.00 -12.55
N GLU A 91 -20.19 4.56 -12.99
CA GLU A 91 -19.21 5.37 -13.72
C GLU A 91 -19.08 5.01 -15.21
N GLY A 92 -19.73 3.94 -15.66
CA GLY A 92 -19.61 3.42 -17.02
C GLY A 92 -18.47 2.42 -17.19
N GLU A 93 -18.14 2.10 -18.44
CA GLU A 93 -17.09 1.14 -18.74
C GLU A 93 -15.71 1.68 -18.33
N LEU A 94 -14.96 0.88 -17.58
CA LEU A 94 -13.68 1.26 -16.98
C LEU A 94 -12.51 0.53 -17.63
N THR A 95 -12.54 0.41 -18.97
CA THR A 95 -11.52 -0.30 -19.78
C THR A 95 -10.12 0.22 -19.52
N ASP A 96 -9.98 1.54 -19.44
CA ASP A 96 -8.70 2.22 -19.19
C ASP A 96 -8.04 1.76 -17.89
N TYR A 97 -8.83 1.32 -16.90
CA TYR A 97 -8.33 0.79 -15.64
C TYR A 97 -7.87 -0.67 -15.73
N ILE A 98 -8.53 -1.48 -16.58
CA ILE A 98 -8.17 -2.90 -16.79
C ILE A 98 -6.87 -3.00 -17.57
N GLU A 99 -6.77 -2.20 -18.63
CA GLU A 99 -5.71 -2.26 -19.65
C GLU A 99 -4.50 -1.37 -19.30
N ALA A 100 -4.56 -0.63 -18.19
CA ALA A 100 -3.52 0.31 -17.78
C ALA A 100 -2.11 -0.31 -17.72
N ASP A 101 -2.02 -1.61 -17.42
CA ASP A 101 -0.75 -2.32 -17.28
C ASP A 101 -0.48 -3.36 -18.37
N ASP A 102 -1.36 -3.49 -19.37
CA ASP A 102 -1.26 -4.53 -20.41
C ASP A 102 -0.06 -4.34 -21.33
N TYR A 103 0.33 -3.08 -21.60
CA TYR A 103 1.46 -2.73 -22.45
C TYR A 103 2.72 -2.33 -21.66
N LEU A 104 2.70 -2.48 -20.34
CA LEU A 104 3.85 -2.14 -19.51
C LEU A 104 4.89 -3.26 -19.58
N THR A 105 6.07 -2.94 -20.12
CA THR A 105 7.21 -3.87 -20.08
C THR A 105 7.70 -3.97 -18.63
N THR A 106 7.27 -5.02 -17.93
CA THR A 106 7.58 -5.22 -16.49
C THR A 106 8.91 -5.94 -16.25
N ALA A 107 9.44 -6.60 -17.27
CA ALA A 107 10.77 -7.20 -17.27
C ALA A 107 11.30 -7.26 -18.70
N ALA A 108 12.58 -6.93 -18.89
CA ALA A 108 13.29 -7.36 -20.09
C ALA A 108 13.39 -8.89 -20.05
N VAL A 109 13.29 -9.54 -21.21
CA VAL A 109 13.69 -10.95 -21.34
C VAL A 109 15.14 -10.92 -21.83
N PRO A 110 16.13 -10.92 -20.91
CA PRO A 110 17.50 -10.89 -21.33
C PRO A 110 17.81 -12.18 -22.10
N THR A 111 18.60 -12.02 -23.16
CA THR A 111 19.21 -13.15 -23.86
C THR A 111 20.25 -13.83 -22.97
N ILE A 112 20.60 -15.08 -23.26
CA ILE A 112 21.59 -15.83 -22.47
C ILE A 112 22.93 -15.08 -22.44
N GLU A 113 23.28 -14.43 -23.54
CA GLU A 113 24.47 -13.59 -23.66
C GLU A 113 24.41 -12.38 -22.72
N GLN A 114 23.28 -11.66 -22.68
CA GLN A 114 23.08 -10.53 -21.76
C GLN A 114 23.16 -10.93 -20.29
N ILE A 115 22.61 -12.10 -19.93
CA ILE A 115 22.71 -12.63 -18.56
C ILE A 115 24.18 -12.95 -18.22
N ALA A 116 24.91 -13.58 -19.14
CA ALA A 116 26.32 -13.93 -18.93
C ALA A 116 27.20 -12.68 -18.77
N ASP A 117 26.97 -11.66 -19.59
CA ASP A 117 27.69 -10.39 -19.53
C ASP A 117 27.41 -9.64 -18.21
N GLU A 118 26.16 -9.64 -17.72
CA GLU A 118 25.80 -9.03 -16.43
C GLU A 118 26.49 -9.73 -15.25
N PHE A 119 26.52 -11.06 -15.24
CA PHE A 119 27.23 -11.82 -14.20
C PHE A 119 28.75 -11.62 -14.21
N LEU A 120 29.33 -11.29 -15.38
CA LEU A 120 30.75 -10.98 -15.53
C LEU A 120 31.08 -9.51 -15.19
N ALA A 121 30.11 -8.61 -15.35
CA ALA A 121 30.26 -7.17 -15.05
C ALA A 121 30.12 -6.83 -13.56
N VAL A 122 29.48 -7.70 -12.75
CA VAL A 122 29.27 -7.49 -11.30
C VAL A 122 30.58 -7.44 -10.49
N ASP A 123 31.70 -7.92 -11.02
CA ASP A 123 32.99 -7.91 -10.31
C ASP A 123 33.75 -6.57 -10.40
N ASP A 124 33.32 -5.60 -11.24
CA ASP A 124 34.16 -4.41 -11.53
C ASP A 124 33.44 -3.04 -11.51
N VAL A 125 32.18 -2.94 -11.05
CA VAL A 125 31.47 -1.64 -11.04
C VAL A 125 30.67 -1.43 -9.76
N MET A 126 31.35 -0.95 -8.71
CA MET A 126 30.72 -0.09 -7.70
C MET A 126 30.75 1.34 -8.24
N GLU A 127 29.76 1.72 -9.07
CA GLU A 127 29.55 3.13 -9.40
C GLU A 127 28.53 3.75 -8.44
N GLU A 128 28.95 4.87 -7.85
CA GLU A 128 28.17 5.71 -6.95
C GLU A 128 26.99 6.31 -7.71
N ASP A 129 25.77 5.96 -7.27
CA ASP A 129 24.52 6.52 -7.79
C ASP A 129 24.51 8.04 -7.55
N GLU A 130 24.49 8.81 -8.65
CA GLU A 130 24.27 10.26 -8.61
C GLU A 130 22.88 10.56 -8.04
N GLU A 131 22.84 11.37 -6.98
CA GLU A 131 21.62 11.86 -6.35
C GLU A 131 20.72 12.56 -7.37
N SER A 132 19.69 11.85 -7.82
CA SER A 132 18.55 12.46 -8.52
C SER A 132 17.80 13.33 -7.52
N GLU A 133 17.88 14.65 -7.66
CA GLU A 133 17.04 15.60 -6.92
C GLU A 133 15.58 15.44 -7.35
N GLU A 134 14.91 14.45 -6.77
CA GLU A 134 13.48 14.25 -6.89
C GLU A 134 12.78 15.42 -6.19
N ILE A 135 12.18 16.35 -6.96
CA ILE A 135 11.33 17.40 -6.43
C ILE A 135 10.07 16.73 -5.89
N ALA A 136 10.13 16.26 -4.66
CA ALA A 136 9.00 15.71 -3.95
C ALA A 136 7.94 16.81 -3.78
N GLU A 137 6.75 16.60 -4.34
CA GLU A 137 5.59 17.44 -4.06
C GLU A 137 5.38 17.47 -2.53
N GLU A 138 5.73 18.59 -1.90
CA GLU A 138 5.67 18.72 -0.45
C GLU A 138 4.19 18.77 -0.05
N ARG A 139 3.64 17.62 0.37
CA ARG A 139 2.28 17.53 0.89
C ARG A 139 2.10 18.56 2.00
N PRO A 140 0.97 19.27 2.08
CA PRO A 140 0.73 20.20 3.17
C PRO A 140 0.86 19.44 4.49
N ARG A 141 1.80 19.89 5.34
CA ARG A 141 2.01 19.28 6.66
C ARG A 141 0.75 19.54 7.49
N VAL A 142 0.04 18.46 7.81
CA VAL A 142 -1.12 18.51 8.72
C VAL A 142 -0.63 19.05 10.06
N SER A 143 -1.31 20.05 10.60
CA SER A 143 -0.94 20.62 11.90
C SER A 143 -1.21 19.61 13.02
N GLU A 144 -0.43 19.69 14.10
CA GLU A 144 -0.60 18.80 15.26
C GLU A 144 -2.02 18.89 15.86
N ASN A 145 -2.66 20.08 15.80
CA ASN A 145 -4.03 20.28 16.28
C ASN A 145 -5.08 19.60 15.39
N GLU A 146 -4.91 19.67 14.07
CA GLU A 146 -5.78 18.97 13.12
C GLU A 146 -5.66 17.45 13.29
N ALA A 147 -4.44 16.94 13.48
CA ALA A 147 -4.21 15.52 13.75
C ALA A 147 -4.93 15.05 15.03
N TYR A 148 -4.86 15.84 16.11
CA TYR A 148 -5.56 15.53 17.36
C TYR A 148 -7.08 15.51 17.18
N LYS A 149 -7.65 16.54 16.55
CA LYS A 149 -9.10 16.60 16.28
C LYS A 149 -9.57 15.45 15.39
N ALA A 150 -8.80 15.12 14.34
CA ALA A 150 -9.11 14.00 13.47
C ALA A 150 -9.09 12.68 14.24
N MET A 151 -8.13 12.51 15.16
CA MET A 151 -8.05 11.30 15.99
C MET A 151 -9.26 11.15 16.93
N GLN A 152 -9.75 12.24 17.51
CA GLN A 152 -10.97 12.22 18.33
C GLN A 152 -12.18 11.74 17.52
N ILE A 153 -12.36 12.24 16.31
CA ILE A 153 -13.45 11.81 15.41
C ILE A 153 -13.33 10.29 15.11
N VAL A 154 -12.11 9.81 14.87
CA VAL A 154 -11.85 8.38 14.64
C VAL A 154 -12.17 7.55 15.88
N GLN A 155 -11.77 7.99 17.08
CA GLN A 155 -12.09 7.33 18.34
C GLN A 155 -13.61 7.23 18.55
N ASP A 156 -14.34 8.33 18.42
CA ASP A 156 -15.79 8.38 18.61
C ASP A 156 -16.51 7.41 17.66
N TYR A 157 -16.07 7.37 16.39
CA TYR A 157 -16.61 6.45 15.40
C TYR A 157 -16.33 4.98 15.76
N ILE A 158 -15.09 4.66 16.13
CA ILE A 158 -14.71 3.28 16.49
C ILE A 158 -15.46 2.83 17.75
N GLN A 159 -15.57 3.68 18.77
CA GLN A 159 -16.30 3.35 19.99
C GLN A 159 -17.80 3.13 19.75
N SER A 160 -18.37 3.89 18.82
CA SER A 160 -19.79 3.76 18.45
C SER A 160 -20.08 2.53 17.59
N ASN A 161 -19.12 2.11 16.76
CA ASN A 161 -19.37 1.14 15.68
C ASN A 161 -18.60 -0.18 15.81
N SER A 162 -17.61 -0.28 16.70
CA SER A 162 -16.78 -1.48 16.88
C SER A 162 -16.94 -2.10 18.26
N ALA A 163 -17.35 -3.36 18.30
CA ALA A 163 -17.28 -4.19 19.50
C ALA A 163 -15.96 -4.98 19.63
N ASN A 164 -15.02 -4.82 18.68
CA ASN A 164 -13.78 -5.57 18.68
C ASN A 164 -12.73 -4.93 19.62
N PRO A 165 -12.32 -5.62 20.70
CA PRO A 165 -11.39 -5.08 21.68
C PRO A 165 -9.98 -4.81 21.11
N ALA A 166 -9.55 -5.54 20.08
CA ALA A 166 -8.26 -5.30 19.45
C ALA A 166 -8.26 -3.96 18.68
N ILE A 167 -9.35 -3.66 17.97
CA ILE A 167 -9.50 -2.39 17.23
C ILE A 167 -9.53 -1.20 18.20
N LEU A 168 -10.27 -1.34 19.31
CA LEU A 168 -10.31 -0.32 20.36
C LEU A 168 -8.92 -0.08 20.95
N LYS A 169 -8.19 -1.14 21.29
CA LYS A 169 -6.81 -1.04 21.80
C LYS A 169 -5.87 -0.31 20.83
N HIS A 170 -5.94 -0.62 19.53
CA HIS A 170 -5.11 0.06 18.53
C HIS A 170 -5.47 1.54 18.36
N ALA A 171 -6.75 1.89 18.50
CA ALA A 171 -7.16 3.29 18.50
C ALA A 171 -6.57 4.04 19.70
N ASP A 172 -6.58 3.43 20.89
CA ASP A 172 -5.98 4.03 22.10
C ASP A 172 -4.46 4.18 21.97
N GLU A 173 -3.77 3.19 21.40
CA GLU A 173 -2.31 3.24 21.15
C GLU A 173 -1.93 4.40 20.21
N LEU A 174 -2.74 4.64 19.17
CA LEU A 174 -2.53 5.75 18.24
C LEU A 174 -2.81 7.11 18.88
N ASP A 175 -3.85 7.20 19.71
CA ASP A 175 -4.18 8.43 20.45
C ASP A 175 -3.07 8.80 21.45
N GLU A 176 -2.55 7.81 22.18
CA GLU A 176 -1.44 8.02 23.11
C GLU A 176 -0.17 8.48 22.36
N TYR A 177 0.10 7.91 21.18
CA TYR A 177 1.24 8.31 20.36
C TYR A 177 1.14 9.79 19.91
N ILE A 178 -0.05 10.22 19.47
CA ILE A 178 -0.29 11.61 19.06
C ILE A 178 -0.19 12.55 20.27
N SER A 179 -0.79 12.17 21.39
CA SER A 179 -0.82 12.96 22.64
C SER A 179 0.56 13.10 23.31
N LYS A 180 1.39 12.05 23.32
CA LYS A 180 2.75 12.08 23.89
C LYS A 180 3.68 13.11 23.24
N LYS A 181 3.47 13.43 21.95
CA LYS A 181 4.23 14.49 21.28
C LYS A 181 3.89 15.89 21.82
N TRP A 182 2.65 16.08 22.26
CA TRP A 182 2.15 17.35 22.79
C TRP A 182 2.67 17.64 24.21
N GLU A 183 2.75 16.61 25.07
CA GLU A 183 3.16 16.75 26.47
C GLU A 183 4.57 17.33 26.64
N LYS A 184 5.45 17.12 25.66
CA LYS A 184 6.85 17.59 25.68
C LYS A 184 6.99 19.10 25.47
N ARG A 185 5.91 19.84 25.18
CA ARG A 185 5.95 21.27 24.81
C ARG A 185 5.15 22.19 25.73
N LYS A 186 4.97 21.84 27.01
CA LYS A 186 4.33 22.75 27.97
C LYS A 186 5.12 24.07 28.07
N GLN A 187 4.45 25.18 27.76
CA GLN A 187 4.98 26.53 27.89
C GLN A 187 5.50 26.74 29.33
N SER A 188 6.78 27.07 29.48
CA SER A 188 7.34 27.44 30.78
C SER A 188 6.61 28.66 31.32
N LYS A 189 6.28 28.68 32.61
CA LYS A 189 5.59 29.83 33.19
C LYS A 189 6.50 31.05 33.10
N ILE A 190 5.94 32.24 32.98
CA ILE A 190 6.75 33.48 32.98
C ILE A 190 7.63 33.59 34.24
N SER A 191 7.16 33.01 35.36
CA SER A 191 7.93 32.87 36.60
C SER A 191 9.22 32.04 36.44
N ASP A 192 9.29 31.13 35.48
CA ASP A 192 10.47 30.30 35.23
C ASP A 192 11.54 31.05 34.41
N TYR A 193 11.15 32.07 33.65
CA TYR A 193 12.09 33.00 32.99
C TYR A 193 12.81 33.87 34.02
N PHE A 194 12.07 34.43 34.99
CA PHE A 194 12.63 35.30 36.02
C PHE A 194 13.48 34.57 37.09
N LYS A 195 13.51 33.23 37.10
CA LYS A 195 14.42 32.44 37.95
C LYS A 195 15.83 32.30 37.38
N LYS A 196 16.06 32.69 36.12
CA LYS A 196 17.36 32.61 35.43
C LYS A 196 18.10 33.96 35.35
N LEU A 197 17.54 35.02 35.93
CA LEU A 197 18.16 36.33 36.18
C LEU A 197 18.67 36.39 37.62
#